data_AF-A0A7C3IMI7-F1
#
_entry.id   AF-A0A7C3IMI7-F1
#
_cell.length_a   1.000
_cell.length_b   1.000
_cell.length_c   1.000
_cell.angle_alpha   90.00
_cell.angle_beta   90.00
_cell.angle_gamma   90.00
#
_symmetry.space_group_name_H-M   'P 1'
#
loop_
_entity.id
_entity.type
_entity.pdbx_description
1 polymer ?
#
loop_
_entity_poly.entity_id
_entity_poly.type
_entity_poly.pdbx_seq_one_letter_code
_entity_poly.pdbx_strand_id
1 'polypeptide(L)'
;MSLMTFDEMKRRYEGGEDSLELTLEKWLRIKQFSDKAFLITHFQDILRAAVVPILLCTEYVHQCTLCPIYDVCKQGQSEEWITVMRIIQAYAIAGDLLPKEPFVAHIELFREKLNACRKTAVQRAH
;
A
#
# COMPACT_ATOMS: atom_id res chain seq x y z
N MET A 1 4.45 -10.76 -11.84
CA MET A 1 4.62 -9.98 -10.60
C MET A 1 3.57 -10.47 -9.64
N SER A 2 3.98 -11.10 -8.55
CA SER A 2 3.09 -11.59 -7.50
C SER A 2 2.78 -10.48 -6.49
N LEU A 3 1.58 -10.49 -5.93
CA LEU A 3 1.26 -9.65 -4.77
C LEU A 3 2.05 -10.14 -3.55
N MET A 4 2.50 -9.22 -2.72
CA MET A 4 3.26 -9.55 -1.52
C MET A 4 2.33 -10.12 -0.45
N THR A 5 2.67 -11.29 0.10
CA THR A 5 1.95 -11.89 1.22
C THR A 5 2.51 -11.39 2.56
N PHE A 6 1.74 -11.57 3.63
CA PHE A 6 2.25 -11.28 4.98
C PHE A 6 3.48 -12.12 5.32
N ASP A 7 3.48 -13.43 4.99
CA ASP A 7 4.61 -14.32 5.27
C ASP A 7 5.88 -13.92 4.51
N GLU A 8 5.73 -13.46 3.25
CA GLU A 8 6.86 -12.92 2.50
C GLU A 8 7.43 -11.67 3.20
N MET A 9 6.56 -10.73 3.55
CA MET A 9 6.95 -9.47 4.18
C MET A 9 7.64 -9.72 5.52
N LYS A 10 7.05 -10.57 6.36
CA LYS A 10 7.59 -10.97 7.67
C LYS A 10 8.98 -11.60 7.54
N ARG A 11 9.13 -12.59 6.67
CA ARG A 11 10.41 -13.29 6.46
C ARG A 11 11.52 -12.34 6.01
N ARG A 12 11.22 -11.40 5.10
CA ARG A 12 12.19 -10.42 4.59
C ARG A 12 12.61 -9.42 5.65
N TYR A 13 11.64 -8.96 6.44
CA TYR A 13 11.90 -8.08 7.57
C TYR A 13 12.72 -8.72 8.68
N GLU A 14 12.40 -9.96 9.06
CA GLU A 14 13.20 -10.75 10.01
C GLU A 14 14.62 -11.02 9.47
N GLY A 15 14.81 -10.98 8.14
CA GLY A 15 16.11 -11.01 7.47
C GLY A 15 16.86 -9.68 7.45
N GLY A 16 16.31 -8.61 8.03
CA GLY A 16 16.95 -7.29 8.17
C GLY A 16 16.58 -6.27 7.09
N GLU A 17 15.60 -6.55 6.23
CA GLU A 17 15.13 -5.56 5.26
C GLU A 17 14.28 -4.46 5.93
N ASP A 18 14.44 -3.23 5.45
CA ASP A 18 13.75 -2.05 5.98
C ASP A 18 12.23 -2.11 5.75
N SER A 19 11.45 -1.80 6.79
CA SER A 19 9.99 -1.91 6.77
C SER A 19 9.32 -0.89 5.85
N LEU A 20 9.92 0.29 5.65
CA LEU A 20 9.45 1.32 4.73
C LEU A 20 9.69 0.88 3.29
N GLU A 21 10.87 0.37 2.96
CA GLU A 21 11.16 -0.18 1.63
C GLU A 21 10.24 -1.37 1.29
N LEU A 22 10.00 -2.28 2.23
CA LEU A 22 9.02 -3.37 2.04
C LEU A 22 7.61 -2.82 1.80
N THR A 23 7.22 -1.76 2.51
CA THR A 23 5.92 -1.10 2.32
C THR A 23 5.80 -0.47 0.93
N LEU A 24 6.84 0.22 0.47
CA LEU A 24 6.86 0.83 -0.87
C LEU A 24 6.83 -0.24 -1.97
N GLU A 25 7.57 -1.33 -1.80
CA GLU A 25 7.57 -2.44 -2.73
C GLU A 25 6.20 -3.14 -2.79
N LYS A 26 5.55 -3.36 -1.65
CA LYS A 26 4.18 -3.89 -1.59
C LYS A 26 3.24 -3.08 -2.49
N TRP A 27 3.24 -1.76 -2.36
CA TRP A 27 2.38 -0.88 -3.15
C TRP A 27 2.80 -0.79 -4.62
N LEU A 28 4.08 -0.91 -4.94
CA LEU A 28 4.56 -1.06 -6.31
C LEU A 28 4.03 -2.35 -6.97
N ARG A 29 4.07 -3.48 -6.25
CA ARG A 29 3.56 -4.76 -6.76
C ARG A 29 2.04 -4.73 -6.92
N ILE A 30 1.30 -4.10 -5.99
CA ILE A 30 -0.15 -3.84 -6.14
C ILE A 30 -0.42 -3.05 -7.42
N LYS A 31 0.32 -1.97 -7.67
CA LYS A 31 0.17 -1.17 -8.88
C LYS A 31 0.43 -1.97 -10.15
N GLN A 32 1.55 -2.69 -10.21
CA GLN A 32 1.90 -3.50 -11.38
C GLN A 32 0.90 -4.63 -11.64
N PHE A 33 0.30 -5.18 -10.58
CA PHE A 33 -0.78 -6.14 -10.69
C PHE A 33 -2.07 -5.46 -11.19
N SER A 34 -2.40 -4.25 -10.70
CA SER A 34 -3.56 -3.47 -11.12
C SER A 34 -3.56 -3.11 -12.61
N ASP A 35 -2.37 -2.86 -13.19
CA ASP A 35 -2.24 -2.59 -14.63
C ASP A 35 -2.78 -3.76 -15.48
N LYS A 36 -2.69 -4.98 -14.94
CA LYS A 36 -3.09 -6.25 -15.58
C LYS A 36 -4.42 -6.80 -15.07
N ALA A 37 -5.01 -6.19 -14.05
CA ALA A 37 -6.28 -6.62 -13.48
C ALA A 37 -7.41 -6.44 -14.51
N PHE A 38 -8.36 -7.38 -14.49
CA PHE A 38 -9.45 -7.43 -15.47
C PHE A 38 -10.66 -8.17 -14.91
N LEU A 39 -10.42 -9.25 -14.15
CA LEU A 39 -11.46 -10.04 -13.49
C LEU A 39 -11.68 -9.58 -12.05
N ILE A 40 -12.89 -9.76 -11.53
CA ILE A 40 -13.26 -9.48 -10.14
C ILE A 40 -12.33 -10.16 -9.14
N THR A 41 -11.87 -11.37 -9.44
CA THR A 41 -10.91 -12.12 -8.63
C THR A 41 -9.57 -11.40 -8.52
N HIS A 42 -9.11 -10.73 -9.58
CA HIS A 42 -7.89 -9.92 -9.54
C HIS A 42 -8.05 -8.72 -8.59
N PHE A 43 -9.21 -8.06 -8.60
CA PHE A 43 -9.47 -6.93 -7.69
C PHE A 43 -9.63 -7.39 -6.24
N GLN A 44 -10.22 -8.57 -6.00
CA GLN A 44 -10.28 -9.19 -4.68
C GLN A 44 -8.89 -9.55 -4.15
N ASP A 45 -8.00 -10.04 -5.01
CA ASP A 45 -6.61 -10.30 -4.65
C ASP A 45 -5.86 -9.01 -4.30
N ILE A 46 -6.08 -7.92 -5.04
CA ILE A 46 -5.55 -6.60 -4.70
C ILE A 46 -6.06 -6.15 -3.32
N LEU A 47 -7.35 -6.31 -3.02
CA LEU A 47 -7.90 -5.97 -1.70
C LEU A 47 -7.23 -6.77 -0.60
N ARG A 48 -7.09 -8.09 -0.76
CA ARG A 48 -6.39 -8.96 0.20
C ARG A 48 -4.97 -8.47 0.44
N ALA A 49 -4.23 -8.15 -0.62
CA ALA A 49 -2.88 -7.63 -0.52
C ALA A 49 -2.84 -6.25 0.16
N ALA A 50 -3.76 -5.35 -0.16
CA ALA A 50 -3.81 -4.00 0.40
C ALA A 50 -4.02 -4.03 1.93
N VAL A 51 -4.93 -4.88 2.43
CA VAL A 51 -5.24 -4.98 3.87
C VAL A 51 -4.18 -5.73 4.69
N VAL A 52 -3.21 -6.41 4.06
CA VAL A 52 -2.07 -7.00 4.77
C VAL A 52 -1.39 -5.92 5.62
N PRO A 53 -1.28 -6.08 6.95
CA PRO A 53 -0.61 -5.10 7.79
C PRO A 53 0.81 -4.84 7.30
N ILE A 54 1.19 -3.57 7.25
CA ILE A 54 2.57 -3.17 6.97
C ILE A 54 3.39 -3.32 8.26
N LEU A 55 4.63 -3.76 8.15
CA LEU A 55 5.49 -3.98 9.33
C LEU A 55 5.87 -2.68 10.04
N LEU A 56 5.75 -1.54 9.35
CA LEU A 56 5.76 -0.21 9.95
C LEU A 56 4.77 -0.08 11.11
N CYS A 57 3.58 -0.70 11.02
CA CYS A 57 2.62 -0.65 12.13
C CYS A 57 3.13 -1.36 13.38
N THR A 58 3.92 -2.42 13.21
CA THR A 58 4.56 -3.15 14.30
C THR A 58 5.71 -2.34 14.91
N GLU A 59 6.58 -1.78 14.06
CA GLU A 59 7.73 -0.98 14.51
C GLU A 59 7.33 0.29 15.26
N TYR A 60 6.29 0.97 14.78
CA TYR A 60 5.85 2.25 15.32
C TYR A 60 4.61 2.12 16.20
N VAL A 61 4.31 0.91 16.74
CA VAL A 61 3.07 0.64 17.50
C VAL A 61 2.87 1.61 18.68
N HIS A 62 3.95 2.02 19.34
CA HIS A 62 3.92 2.96 20.47
C HIS A 62 4.19 4.41 20.08
N GLN A 63 4.54 4.67 18.81
CA GLN A 63 5.01 5.98 18.33
C GLN A 63 4.59 6.22 16.88
N CYS A 64 3.33 5.97 16.56
CA CYS A 64 2.81 6.03 15.19
C CYS A 64 3.00 7.42 14.55
N THR A 65 3.00 8.49 15.34
CA THR A 65 3.28 9.87 14.89
C THR A 65 4.70 10.05 14.34
N LEU A 66 5.64 9.16 14.68
CA LEU A 66 7.00 9.14 14.14
C LEU A 66 7.15 8.22 12.93
N CYS A 67 6.09 7.51 12.52
CA CYS A 67 6.12 6.64 11.36
C CYS A 67 6.38 7.47 10.08
N PRO A 68 7.30 7.04 9.20
CA PRO A 68 7.63 7.75 7.96
C PRO A 68 6.43 8.10 7.08
N ILE A 69 5.38 7.28 7.11
CA ILE A 69 4.16 7.46 6.30
C ILE A 69 2.98 8.01 7.11
N TYR A 70 3.20 8.52 8.33
CA TYR A 70 2.13 8.96 9.23
C TYR A 70 1.18 9.95 8.54
N ASP A 71 1.69 10.93 7.80
CA ASP A 71 0.84 11.93 7.15
C ASP A 71 -0.11 11.34 6.09
N VAL A 72 0.34 10.26 5.43
CA VAL A 72 -0.44 9.53 4.40
C VAL A 72 -1.38 8.50 5.01
N CYS A 73 -1.11 7.99 6.22
CA CYS A 73 -1.93 6.96 6.87
C CYS A 73 -2.86 7.54 7.95
N LYS A 74 -2.32 8.34 8.87
CA LYS A 74 -2.96 8.87 10.09
C LYS A 74 -3.77 7.79 10.82
N GLN A 75 -3.14 6.64 11.08
CA GLN A 75 -3.80 5.48 11.71
C GLN A 75 -5.04 5.00 10.94
N GLY A 76 -5.00 5.09 9.62
CA GLY A 76 -6.12 4.76 8.73
C GLY A 76 -7.19 5.83 8.63
N GLN A 77 -6.97 7.02 9.17
CA GLN A 77 -7.94 8.13 9.19
C GLN A 77 -7.61 9.25 8.19
N SER A 78 -6.49 9.16 7.46
CA SER A 78 -6.18 10.16 6.43
C SER A 78 -7.15 10.04 5.25
N GLU A 79 -7.38 11.16 4.57
CA GLU A 79 -8.17 11.18 3.34
C GLU A 79 -7.52 10.33 2.26
N GLU A 80 -6.18 10.35 2.17
CA GLU A 80 -5.38 9.50 1.30
C GLU A 80 -5.67 8.02 1.46
N TRP A 81 -5.60 7.53 2.70
CA TRP A 81 -5.79 6.12 3.03
C TRP A 81 -7.24 5.71 2.78
N ILE A 82 -8.19 6.50 3.28
CA ILE A 82 -9.61 6.23 3.12
C ILE A 82 -9.98 6.18 1.64
N THR A 83 -9.47 7.11 0.84
CA THR A 83 -9.75 7.17 -0.60
C THR A 83 -9.24 5.93 -1.33
N VAL A 84 -7.96 5.56 -1.15
CA VAL A 84 -7.40 4.39 -1.84
C VAL A 84 -8.11 3.11 -1.40
N MET A 85 -8.42 2.97 -0.10
CA MET A 85 -9.10 1.78 0.41
C MET A 85 -10.54 1.66 -0.08
N ARG A 86 -11.30 2.76 -0.13
CA ARG A 86 -12.68 2.75 -0.66
C ARG A 86 -12.71 2.36 -2.13
N ILE A 87 -11.76 2.86 -2.90
CA ILE A 87 -11.63 2.52 -4.33
C ILE A 87 -11.31 1.04 -4.48
N ILE A 88 -10.34 0.52 -3.72
CA ILE A 88 -10.01 -0.91 -3.74
C ILE A 88 -11.21 -1.78 -3.35
N GLN A 89 -11.98 -1.38 -2.34
CA GLN A 89 -13.19 -2.09 -1.94
C GLN A 89 -14.27 -2.06 -3.03
N ALA A 90 -14.50 -0.91 -3.66
CA ALA A 90 -15.49 -0.79 -4.74
C ALA A 90 -15.15 -1.71 -5.92
N TYR A 91 -13.89 -1.77 -6.34
CA TYR A 91 -13.45 -2.65 -7.42
C TYR A 91 -13.42 -4.13 -7.03
N ALA A 92 -13.18 -4.45 -5.75
CA ALA A 92 -13.32 -5.84 -5.27
C ALA A 92 -14.77 -6.36 -5.31
N ILE A 93 -15.75 -5.45 -5.32
CA ILE A 93 -17.19 -5.77 -5.40
C ILE A 93 -17.68 -5.78 -6.85
N ALA A 94 -17.27 -4.79 -7.66
CA ALA A 94 -17.86 -4.54 -8.97
C ALA A 94 -16.83 -4.31 -10.10
N GLY A 95 -15.58 -4.72 -9.93
CA GLY A 95 -14.47 -4.37 -10.83
C GLY A 95 -14.65 -4.79 -12.29
N ASP A 96 -15.45 -5.82 -12.56
CA ASP A 96 -15.79 -6.26 -13.94
C ASP A 96 -16.71 -5.28 -14.68
N LEU A 97 -17.37 -4.37 -13.95
CA LEU A 97 -18.34 -3.41 -14.46
C LEU A 97 -17.82 -1.96 -14.44
N LEU A 98 -16.61 -1.73 -13.92
CA LEU A 98 -16.06 -0.41 -13.69
C LEU A 98 -14.89 -0.14 -14.65
N PRO A 99 -14.70 1.10 -15.12
CA PRO A 99 -13.55 1.46 -15.95
C PRO A 99 -12.25 1.24 -15.18
N LYS A 100 -11.19 0.71 -15.81
CA LYS A 100 -9.95 0.37 -15.09
C LYS A 100 -9.07 1.58 -14.80
N GLU A 101 -9.09 2.57 -15.68
CA GLU A 101 -8.18 3.70 -15.68
C GLU A 101 -8.24 4.51 -14.36
N PRO A 102 -9.43 4.84 -13.80
CA PRO A 102 -9.52 5.53 -12.51
C PRO A 102 -8.91 4.72 -11.37
N PHE A 103 -9.12 3.40 -11.34
CA PHE A 103 -8.57 2.53 -10.30
C PHE A 103 -7.04 2.55 -10.28
N VAL A 104 -6.42 2.36 -11.44
CA VAL A 104 -4.96 2.37 -11.58
C VAL A 104 -4.40 3.75 -11.24
N ALA A 105 -5.05 4.83 -11.67
CA ALA A 105 -4.63 6.20 -11.37
C ALA A 105 -4.63 6.50 -9.86
N HIS A 106 -5.65 6.05 -9.13
CA HIS A 106 -5.71 6.25 -7.68
C HIS A 106 -4.68 5.42 -6.91
N ILE A 107 -4.38 4.20 -7.36
CA ILE A 107 -3.28 3.40 -6.78
C ILE A 107 -1.93 4.07 -7.04
N GLU A 108 -1.70 4.57 -8.25
CA GLU A 108 -0.46 5.27 -8.60
C GLU A 108 -0.27 6.55 -7.78
N LEU A 109 -1.32 7.38 -7.65
CA LEU A 109 -1.28 8.58 -6.81
C LEU A 109 -0.95 8.25 -5.35
N PHE A 110 -1.55 7.19 -4.80
CA PHE A 110 -1.24 6.75 -3.44
C PHE A 110 0.22 6.29 -3.31
N ARG A 111 0.73 5.53 -4.29
CA ARG A 111 2.14 5.11 -4.35
C ARG A 111 3.10 6.29 -4.43
N GLU A 112 2.78 7.33 -5.20
CA GLU A 112 3.58 8.55 -5.29
C GLU A 112 3.64 9.29 -3.95
N LYS A 113 2.52 9.40 -3.23
CA LYS A 113 2.47 9.98 -1.89
C LYS A 113 3.34 9.20 -0.89
N LEU A 114 3.30 7.87 -0.91
CA LEU A 114 4.20 7.04 -0.10
C LEU A 114 5.68 7.26 -0.46
N ASN A 115 6.01 7.38 -1.75
CA ASN A 115 7.37 7.67 -2.19
C ASN A 115 7.86 9.07 -1.75
N ALA A 116 6.96 10.04 -1.67
CA ALA A 116 7.27 11.36 -1.15
C ALA A 116 7.63 11.29 0.35
N CYS A 117 6.91 10.48 1.13
CA CYS A 117 7.23 10.21 2.54
C CYS A 117 8.67 9.70 2.73
N ARG A 118 9.12 8.78 1.86
CA ARG A 118 10.52 8.30 1.89
C ARG A 118 11.52 9.43 1.70
N LYS A 119 11.30 10.31 0.71
CA LYS A 119 12.19 11.44 0.45
C LYS A 119 12.30 12.35 1.68
N THR A 120 11.18 12.62 2.35
CA THR A 120 11.14 13.41 3.59
C THR A 120 11.81 12.69 4.76
N ALA A 121 11.63 11.38 4.91
CA ALA A 121 12.28 10.60 5.96
C ALA A 121 13.80 10.60 5.82
N VAL A 122 14.32 10.43 4.60
CA VAL A 122 15.76 10.52 4.30
C VAL A 122 16.29 11.92 4.61
N GLN A 123 15.56 12.99 4.24
CA GLN A 123 15.96 14.37 4.53
C GLN A 123 16.00 14.71 6.02
N ARG A 124 15.18 14.05 6.86
CA ARG A 124 15.17 14.25 8.32
C ARG A 124 16.26 13.48 9.05
N ALA A 125 16.85 12.47 8.40
CA ALA A 125 17.92 11.64 8.97
C ALA A 125 19.33 12.19 8.68
N HIS A 126 19.45 13.19 7.79
CA HIS A 126 20.67 13.92 7.45
C HIS A 126 20.64 15.32 8.06
#